data_AF-A0A3A5V8X9-F1
#
_entry.id   AF-A0A3A5V8X9-F1
#
_cell.length_a   1.000
_cell.length_b   1.000
_cell.length_c   1.000
_cell.angle_alpha   90.00
_cell.angle_beta   90.00
_cell.angle_gamma   90.00
#
_symmetry.space_group_name_H-M   'P 1'
#
loop_
_entity.id
_entity.type
_entity.pdbx_description
1 polymer ?
#
loop_
_entity_poly.entity_id
_entity_poly.type
_entity_poly.pdbx_seq_one_letter_code
_entity_poly.pdbx_strand_id
1 'polypeptide(L)'
;MEQVKKILNPKIWLIITALIHAVVGIILQTDWKDDPQVLIGGFMLLTSVTMLYVAFFTTGEDQARLTAIIAGPAWIWFVVACAMGLTWQIGSGDTMKMTFADNIPPLAIWGLTALSGVLHGNFQELLSNEAE
;
A
#
# COMPACT_ATOMS: atom_id res chain seq x y z
N MET A 1 -5.90 1.78 -23.53
CA MET A 1 -5.79 2.60 -22.30
C MET A 1 -7.03 2.47 -21.41
N GLU A 2 -8.24 2.58 -21.96
CA GLU A 2 -9.49 2.52 -21.17
C GLU A 2 -9.71 1.22 -20.40
N GLN A 3 -9.46 0.05 -21.02
CA GLN A 3 -9.59 -1.24 -20.33
C GLN A 3 -8.65 -1.36 -19.12
N VAL A 4 -7.41 -0.88 -19.25
CA VAL A 4 -6.43 -0.84 -18.16
C VAL A 4 -6.92 0.08 -17.04
N LYS A 5 -7.44 1.27 -17.36
CA LYS A 5 -8.03 2.19 -16.38
C LYS A 5 -9.24 1.57 -15.65
N LYS A 6 -10.07 0.81 -16.36
CA LYS A 6 -11.22 0.11 -15.76
C LYS A 6 -10.77 -0.97 -14.77
N ILE A 7 -9.73 -1.74 -15.10
CA ILE A 7 -9.17 -2.77 -14.21
C ILE A 7 -8.46 -2.13 -13.03
N LEU A 8 -7.67 -1.08 -13.27
CA LEU A 8 -6.93 -0.32 -12.27
C LEU A 8 -7.76 0.83 -11.71
N ASN A 9 -8.98 0.52 -11.27
CA ASN A 9 -9.84 1.50 -10.62
C ASN A 9 -9.35 1.80 -9.18
N PRO A 10 -9.06 3.07 -8.83
CA PRO A 10 -8.50 3.42 -7.51
C PRO A 10 -9.32 2.91 -6.33
N LYS A 11 -10.65 3.11 -6.36
CA LYS A 11 -11.55 2.66 -5.29
C LYS A 11 -11.47 1.16 -5.05
N ILE A 12 -11.52 0.37 -6.13
CA ILE A 12 -11.47 -1.10 -6.02
C ILE A 12 -10.14 -1.54 -5.43
N TRP A 13 -9.03 -1.00 -5.93
CA TRP A 13 -7.69 -1.37 -5.45
C TRP A 13 -7.42 -0.91 -4.02
N LEU A 14 -7.91 0.27 -3.62
CA LEU A 14 -7.86 0.71 -2.22
C LEU A 14 -8.56 -0.30 -1.29
N ILE A 15 -9.76 -0.75 -1.65
CA ILE A 15 -10.53 -1.71 -0.84
C ILE A 15 -9.81 -3.05 -0.77
N ILE A 16 -9.39 -3.61 -1.91
CA ILE A 16 -8.70 -4.90 -1.97
C ILE A 16 -7.44 -4.86 -1.11
N THR A 17 -6.60 -3.84 -1.32
CA THR A 17 -5.32 -3.73 -0.60
C THR A 17 -5.53 -3.47 0.88
N ALA A 18 -6.50 -2.63 1.26
CA ALA A 18 -6.81 -2.39 2.67
C ALA A 18 -7.21 -3.69 3.41
N LEU A 19 -8.03 -4.52 2.78
CA LEU A 19 -8.49 -5.79 3.35
C LEU A 19 -7.36 -6.82 3.42
N ILE A 20 -6.58 -6.97 2.34
CA ILE A 20 -5.43 -7.89 2.35
C ILE A 20 -4.39 -7.44 3.37
N HIS A 21 -4.06 -6.15 3.41
CA HIS A 21 -3.13 -5.60 4.39
C HIS A 21 -3.62 -5.82 5.83
N ALA A 22 -4.87 -5.47 6.14
CA ALA A 22 -5.40 -5.61 7.49
C ALA A 22 -5.43 -7.07 7.94
N VAL A 23 -6.04 -7.95 7.14
CA VAL A 23 -6.29 -9.33 7.54
C VAL A 23 -5.02 -10.16 7.41
N VAL A 24 -4.46 -10.23 6.20
CA VAL A 24 -3.35 -11.12 5.88
C VAL A 24 -2.02 -10.54 6.32
N GLY A 25 -1.82 -9.23 6.13
CA GLY A 25 -0.57 -8.56 6.44
C GLY A 25 -0.35 -8.33 7.94
N ILE A 26 -1.42 -8.11 8.71
CA ILE A 26 -1.32 -7.71 10.12
C ILE A 26 -2.02 -8.70 11.05
N ILE A 27 -3.35 -8.83 10.99
CA ILE A 27 -4.13 -9.57 12.00
C ILE A 27 -3.68 -11.03 12.12
N LEU A 28 -3.49 -11.72 10.99
CA LEU A 28 -3.09 -13.12 10.96
C LEU A 28 -1.60 -13.35 11.30
N GLN A 29 -0.75 -12.33 11.17
CA GLN A 29 0.68 -12.43 11.44
C GLN A 29 1.06 -12.01 12.86
N THR A 30 0.15 -11.31 13.56
CA THR A 30 0.43 -10.78 14.90
C THR A 30 0.27 -11.88 15.94
N ASP A 31 1.31 -12.13 16.75
CA ASP A 31 1.15 -12.84 18.00
C ASP A 31 0.52 -11.91 19.04
N TRP A 32 -0.76 -12.15 19.35
CA TRP A 32 -1.54 -11.35 20.29
C TRP A 32 -1.12 -11.49 21.75
N LYS A 33 -0.12 -12.32 22.05
CA LYS A 33 0.51 -12.44 23.36
C LYS A 33 1.82 -11.66 23.49
N ASP A 34 2.33 -11.09 22.39
CA ASP A 34 3.56 -10.29 22.34
C ASP A 34 3.20 -8.80 22.25
N ASP A 35 3.29 -8.09 23.38
CA ASP A 35 2.91 -6.67 23.50
C ASP A 35 3.53 -5.77 22.41
N PRO A 36 4.86 -5.81 22.14
CA PRO A 36 5.46 -5.13 21.00
C PRO A 36 4.79 -5.40 19.64
N GLN A 37 4.45 -6.67 19.35
CA GLN A 37 3.78 -7.01 18.10
C GLN A 37 2.36 -6.46 18.03
N VAL A 38 1.60 -6.55 19.12
CA VAL A 38 0.24 -6.00 19.20
C VAL A 38 0.26 -4.47 19.00
N LEU A 39 1.21 -3.78 19.63
CA LEU A 39 1.34 -2.33 19.54
C LEU A 39 1.66 -1.88 18.11
N ILE A 40 2.64 -2.51 17.46
CA ILE A 40 3.01 -2.16 16.08
C ILE A 40 1.92 -2.60 15.09
N GLY A 41 1.33 -3.78 15.26
CA GLY A 41 0.23 -4.26 14.44
C GLY A 41 -0.96 -3.31 14.47
N GLY A 42 -1.35 -2.85 15.67
CA GLY A 42 -2.40 -1.84 15.84
C GLY A 42 -2.09 -0.53 15.11
N PHE A 43 -0.85 -0.04 15.18
CA PHE A 43 -0.43 1.15 14.44
C PHE A 43 -0.51 0.94 12.93
N MET A 44 -0.05 -0.21 12.41
CA MET A 44 -0.08 -0.51 10.98
C MET A 44 -1.50 -0.59 10.42
N LEU A 45 -2.50 -1.05 11.21
CA LEU A 45 -3.90 -1.07 10.80
C LEU A 45 -4.48 0.31 10.45
N LEU A 46 -3.88 1.41 10.94
CA LEU A 46 -4.29 2.76 10.58
C LEU A 46 -4.18 3.03 9.07
N THR A 47 -3.23 2.39 8.40
CA THR A 47 -3.09 2.44 6.94
C THR A 47 -4.33 1.87 6.25
N SER A 48 -4.83 0.72 6.68
CA SER A 48 -6.04 0.12 6.12
C SER A 48 -7.28 0.99 6.34
N VAL A 49 -7.41 1.59 7.53
CA VAL A 49 -8.49 2.55 7.82
C VAL A 49 -8.42 3.76 6.89
N THR A 50 -7.23 4.32 6.71
CA THR A 50 -6.99 5.46 5.82
C THR A 50 -7.34 5.12 4.36
N MET A 51 -6.94 3.94 3.88
CA MET A 51 -7.28 3.48 2.53
C MET A 51 -8.79 3.33 2.32
N LEU A 52 -9.51 2.76 3.30
CA LEU A 52 -10.96 2.63 3.24
C LEU A 52 -11.64 3.99 3.30
N TYR A 53 -11.13 4.93 4.11
CA TYR A 53 -11.62 6.30 4.12
C TYR A 53 -11.52 6.92 2.72
N VAL A 54 -10.35 6.86 2.09
CA VAL A 54 -10.17 7.39 0.73
C VAL A 54 -11.09 6.66 -0.27
N ALA A 55 -11.27 5.35 -0.15
CA ALA A 55 -12.12 4.58 -1.06
C ALA A 55 -13.61 4.99 -1.01
N PHE A 56 -14.11 5.35 0.17
CA PHE A 56 -15.53 5.62 0.38
C PHE A 56 -15.89 7.10 0.47
N PHE A 57 -14.95 7.97 0.82
CA PHE A 57 -15.22 9.39 1.13
C PHE A 57 -14.53 10.38 0.19
N THR A 58 -13.75 9.92 -0.79
CA THR A 58 -13.23 10.78 -1.86
C THR A 58 -13.59 10.21 -3.23
N THR A 59 -13.47 11.03 -4.28
CA THR A 59 -13.81 10.64 -5.66
C THR A 59 -12.92 11.33 -6.68
N GLY A 60 -12.91 10.85 -7.92
CA GLY A 60 -12.23 11.51 -9.03
C GLY A 60 -10.71 11.58 -8.84
N GLU A 61 -10.13 12.71 -9.24
CA GLU A 61 -8.68 12.93 -9.21
C GLU A 61 -8.11 12.92 -7.80
N ASP A 62 -8.83 13.48 -6.82
CA ASP A 62 -8.37 13.48 -5.42
C ASP A 62 -8.26 12.06 -4.87
N GLN A 63 -9.23 11.20 -5.17
CA GLN A 63 -9.14 9.78 -4.79
C GLN A 63 -7.93 9.11 -5.42
N ALA A 64 -7.67 9.39 -6.70
CA ALA A 64 -6.55 8.81 -7.42
C ALA A 64 -5.19 9.30 -6.89
N ARG A 65 -5.06 10.60 -6.62
CA ARG A 65 -3.84 11.19 -6.06
C ARG A 65 -3.56 10.65 -4.66
N LEU A 66 -4.58 10.57 -3.81
CA LEU A 66 -4.48 9.96 -2.49
C LEU A 66 -4.13 8.47 -2.57
N THR A 67 -4.66 7.75 -3.56
CA THR A 67 -4.29 6.35 -3.79
C THR A 67 -2.79 6.21 -4.10
N ALA A 68 -2.26 7.08 -4.97
CA ALA A 68 -0.85 7.06 -5.34
C ALA A 68 0.05 7.40 -4.14
N ILE A 69 -0.31 8.41 -3.34
CA ILE A 69 0.53 8.85 -2.21
C ILE A 69 0.49 7.90 -1.01
N ILE A 70 -0.57 7.11 -0.86
CA ILE A 70 -0.65 6.08 0.18
C ILE A 70 0.12 4.83 -0.26
N ALA A 71 -0.19 4.31 -1.46
CA ALA A 71 0.36 3.02 -1.89
C ALA A 71 1.77 3.11 -2.49
N GLY A 72 2.13 4.23 -3.11
CA GLY A 72 3.42 4.45 -3.76
C GLY A 72 4.60 4.33 -2.80
N PRO A 73 4.63 5.08 -1.67
CA PRO A 73 5.69 4.97 -0.68
C PRO A 73 5.82 3.57 -0.09
N ALA A 74 4.71 2.88 0.18
CA ALA A 74 4.72 1.50 0.67
C ALA A 74 5.37 0.56 -0.37
N TRP A 75 5.01 0.69 -1.64
CA TRP A 75 5.61 -0.10 -2.72
C TRP A 75 7.12 0.16 -2.85
N ILE A 76 7.54 1.43 -2.84
CA ILE A 76 8.97 1.81 -2.88
C ILE A 76 9.72 1.21 -1.70
N TRP A 77 9.14 1.24 -0.50
CA TRP A 77 9.73 0.62 0.68
C TRP A 77 10.01 -0.87 0.48
N PHE A 78 9.05 -1.64 -0.06
CA PHE A 78 9.26 -3.07 -0.37
C PHE A 78 10.38 -3.27 -1.39
N VAL A 79 10.43 -2.46 -2.45
CA VAL A 79 11.49 -2.54 -3.48
C VAL A 79 12.87 -2.31 -2.86
N VAL A 80 13.02 -1.25 -2.07
CA VAL A 80 14.29 -0.90 -1.43
C VAL A 80 14.71 -1.97 -0.43
N ALA A 81 13.79 -2.42 0.43
CA ALA A 81 14.07 -3.45 1.42
C ALA A 81 14.52 -4.77 0.76
N CYS A 82 13.85 -5.18 -0.33
CA CYS A 82 14.22 -6.37 -1.08
C CYS A 82 15.57 -6.22 -1.80
N ALA A 83 15.82 -5.06 -2.43
CA ALA A 83 17.07 -4.79 -3.14
C ALA A 83 18.28 -4.77 -2.21
N MET A 84 18.11 -4.25 -1.00
CA MET A 84 19.14 -4.23 0.04
C MET A 84 19.22 -5.54 0.84
N GLY A 85 18.27 -6.46 0.67
CA GLY A 85 18.19 -7.71 1.43
C GLY A 85 18.03 -7.48 2.93
N LEU A 86 17.28 -6.43 3.32
CA LEU A 86 17.07 -6.06 4.71
C LEU A 86 16.34 -7.18 5.47
N THR A 87 16.51 -7.19 6.78
CA THR A 87 15.75 -8.07 7.65
C THR A 87 14.71 -7.27 8.43
N TRP A 88 13.58 -7.90 8.68
CA TRP A 88 12.47 -7.36 9.44
C TRP A 88 12.19 -8.28 10.62
N GLN A 89 12.08 -7.70 11.81
CA GLN A 89 11.70 -8.40 13.02
C GLN A 89 10.96 -7.43 13.94
N ILE A 90 9.86 -7.87 14.54
CA ILE A 90 9.15 -7.11 15.57
C ILE A 90 9.04 -7.97 16.82
N GLY A 91 9.39 -7.39 17.98
CA GLY A 91 9.28 -8.07 19.26
C GLY A 91 10.08 -9.37 19.30
N SER A 92 9.44 -10.42 19.78
CA SER A 92 10.01 -11.78 19.82
C SER A 92 9.77 -12.60 18.54
N GLY A 93 9.18 -11.99 17.50
CA GLY A 93 8.88 -12.66 16.25
C GLY A 93 10.12 -13.11 15.48
N ASP A 94 9.91 -14.03 14.53
CA ASP A 94 10.97 -14.53 13.67
C ASP A 94 11.54 -13.43 12.77
N THR A 95 12.87 -13.43 12.61
CA THR A 95 13.54 -12.54 11.67
C THR A 95 13.24 -12.98 10.23
N MET A 96 12.59 -12.13 9.46
CA MET A 96 12.31 -12.35 8.05
C MET A 96 13.30 -11.59 7.17
N LYS A 97 13.94 -12.26 6.22
CA LYS A 97 14.74 -11.58 5.20
C LYS A 97 13.85 -11.14 4.03
N MET A 98 13.96 -9.87 3.66
CA MET A 98 13.23 -9.29 2.54
C MET A 98 13.94 -9.69 1.24
N THR A 99 13.36 -10.64 0.50
CA THR A 99 13.79 -10.99 -0.86
C THR A 99 12.68 -10.67 -1.85
N PHE A 100 13.05 -10.40 -3.11
CA PHE A 100 12.06 -10.20 -4.16
C PHE A 100 11.14 -11.41 -4.34
N ALA A 101 11.67 -12.64 -4.24
CA ALA A 101 10.91 -13.87 -4.42
C ALA A 101 9.81 -14.02 -3.36
N ASP A 102 10.14 -13.79 -2.09
CA ASP A 102 9.20 -13.93 -0.98
C ASP A 102 8.20 -12.77 -0.91
N ASN A 103 8.59 -11.60 -1.44
CA ASN A 103 7.79 -10.37 -1.39
C ASN A 103 7.03 -10.07 -2.69
N ILE A 104 6.93 -11.02 -3.63
CA ILE A 104 6.08 -10.86 -4.83
C ILE A 104 4.65 -10.44 -4.47
N PRO A 105 3.96 -11.07 -3.49
CA PRO A 105 2.59 -10.70 -3.16
C PRO A 105 2.43 -9.23 -2.73
N PRO A 106 3.16 -8.70 -1.72
CA PRO A 106 3.04 -7.29 -1.37
C PRO A 106 3.51 -6.37 -2.50
N LEU A 107 4.59 -6.71 -3.22
CA LEU A 107 5.06 -5.90 -4.36
C LEU A 107 3.98 -5.75 -5.45
N ALA A 108 3.26 -6.83 -5.77
CA ALA A 108 2.18 -6.78 -6.75
C ALA A 108 0.98 -5.96 -6.25
N ILE A 109 0.51 -6.22 -5.03
CA ILE A 109 -0.69 -5.58 -4.48
C ILE A 109 -0.49 -4.08 -4.29
N TRP A 110 0.61 -3.68 -3.64
CA TRP A 110 0.93 -2.27 -3.45
C TRP A 110 1.27 -1.57 -4.76
N GLY A 111 1.98 -2.26 -5.66
CA GLY A 111 2.36 -1.71 -6.96
C GLY A 111 1.16 -1.43 -7.86
N LEU A 112 0.22 -2.38 -7.97
CA LEU A 112 -1.01 -2.20 -8.75
C LEU A 112 -1.91 -1.12 -8.15
N THR A 113 -1.95 -1.03 -6.82
CA THR A 113 -2.69 0.05 -6.14
C THR A 113 -2.05 1.42 -6.43
N ALA A 114 -0.74 1.55 -6.29
CA ALA A 114 -0.03 2.79 -6.61
C ALA A 114 -0.23 3.19 -8.09
N LEU A 115 -0.09 2.22 -9.00
CA LEU A 115 -0.31 2.43 -10.43
C LEU A 115 -1.74 2.87 -10.73
N SER A 116 -2.74 2.31 -10.05
CA SER A 116 -4.14 2.74 -10.18
C SER A 116 -4.32 4.22 -9.88
N GLY A 117 -3.65 4.73 -8.84
CA GLY A 117 -3.65 6.15 -8.50
C GLY A 117 -2.94 7.01 -9.54
N VAL A 118 -1.72 6.63 -9.95
CA VAL A 118 -0.93 7.37 -10.95
C VAL A 118 -1.67 7.52 -12.28
N LEU A 119 -2.34 6.47 -12.75
CA LEU A 119 -3.07 6.48 -14.02
C LEU A 119 -4.32 7.38 -14.04
N HIS A 120 -4.85 7.72 -12.85
CA HIS A 120 -6.11 8.48 -12.70
C HIS A 120 -5.91 9.86 -12.05
N GLY A 121 -4.75 10.14 -11.46
CA GLY A 121 -4.52 11.33 -10.63
C GLY A 121 -4.00 12.56 -11.37
N ASN A 122 -4.10 12.59 -12.71
CA ASN A 122 -3.73 13.70 -13.63
C ASN A 122 -2.47 14.48 -13.24
N PHE A 123 -1.46 13.79 -12.72
CA PHE A 123 -0.22 14.39 -12.22
C PHE A 123 0.51 15.23 -13.28
N GLN A 124 0.38 14.86 -14.56
CA GLN A 124 0.99 15.60 -15.66
C GLN A 124 0.45 17.02 -15.78
N GLU A 125 -0.86 17.21 -15.61
CA GLU A 125 -1.51 18.52 -15.72
C GLU A 125 -1.16 19.42 -14.53
N LEU A 126 -1.12 18.84 -13.32
CA LEU A 126 -0.64 19.56 -12.13
C LEU A 126 0.77 20.08 -12.31
N LEU A 127 1.69 19.21 -12.75
CA LEU A 127 3.11 19.55 -12.89
C LEU A 127 3.40 20.48 -14.07
N SER A 128 2.54 20.51 -15.10
CA SER A 128 2.68 21.48 -16.20
C SER A 128 2.19 22.87 -15.80
N ASN A 129 1.15 22.97 -14.98
CA ASN A 129 0.56 24.26 -14.58
C ASN A 129 1.38 24.96 -13.48
N GLU A 130 2.24 24.25 -12.75
CA GLU A 130 3.18 24.84 -11.79
C GLU A 130 4.46 25.39 -12.44
N ALA A 131 4.66 25.15 -13.75
CA ALA A 131 5.84 25.57 -14.49
C ALA A 131 5.65 26.89 -15.28
N GLU A 132 4.45 27.47 -15.29
CA GLU A 132 4.12 28.80 -15.82
C GLU A 132 4.01 29.85 -14.69
#